data_AF-A0A7S0TGJ4-F1
#
_entry.id   AF-A0A7S0TGJ4-F1
#
_cell.length_a   1.000
_cell.length_b   1.000
_cell.length_c   1.000
_cell.angle_alpha   90.00
_cell.angle_beta   90.00
_cell.angle_gamma   90.00
#
_symmetry.space_group_name_H-M   'P 1'
#
loop_
_entity.id
_entity.type
_entity.pdbx_description
1 polymer ?
#
loop_
_entity_poly.entity_id
_entity_poly.type
_entity_poly.pdbx_seq_one_letter_code
_entity_poly.pdbx_strand_id
1 'polypeptide(L)'
;IAAEKKAEEERIAAEEAARVALVQAKLAKKAKKAEEAKARLAEQARKKEEEAAELAARRKAAKEAAAEKEAKQRAALDALLSRKKVEDAPTNLEVKAPTAAVDDSMRKLASLTGAELREAEAKKAAERQEAIKAAEKAALAAAAEEKKRVAAEKKAAAEQKRKDKIEADRKRKEEAIRAEEERIAAEKAAIQAQREAQNKLLADSEAKAKEVEERTGKKIPLYIAKQMLEQEAPADLAPPPPGGGRGEGGAQ
;
A
#
# COMPACT_ATOMS: atom_id res chain seq x y z
N ILE A 1 -7.01 18.73 60.02
CA ILE A 1 -5.62 18.22 59.96
C ILE A 1 -5.52 16.73 59.63
N ALA A 2 -5.74 15.77 60.55
CA ALA A 2 -5.54 14.34 60.25
C ALA A 2 -6.52 13.80 59.17
N ALA A 3 -7.80 14.20 59.25
CA ALA A 3 -8.80 13.85 58.25
C ALA A 3 -8.53 14.50 56.87
N GLU A 4 -8.03 15.73 56.83
CA GLU A 4 -7.63 16.41 55.58
C GLU A 4 -6.44 15.72 54.92
N LYS A 5 -5.40 15.36 55.70
CA LYS A 5 -4.25 14.63 55.15
C LYS A 5 -4.67 13.30 54.52
N LYS A 6 -5.57 12.57 55.17
CA LYS A 6 -6.10 11.32 54.63
C LYS A 6 -6.91 11.54 53.35
N ALA A 7 -7.73 12.59 53.29
CA ALA A 7 -8.49 12.94 52.09
C ALA A 7 -7.58 13.39 50.92
N GLU A 8 -6.46 14.03 51.22
CA GLU A 8 -5.48 14.45 50.22
C GLU A 8 -4.66 13.27 49.69
N GLU A 9 -4.27 12.33 50.55
CA GLU A 9 -3.66 11.05 50.14
C GLU A 9 -4.60 10.21 49.25
N GLU A 10 -5.89 10.13 49.59
CA GLU A 10 -6.90 9.44 48.77
C GLU A 10 -7.10 10.13 47.40
N ARG A 11 -7.03 11.46 47.34
CA ARG A 11 -7.08 12.21 46.08
C ARG A 11 -5.86 11.96 45.20
N ILE A 12 -4.66 11.98 45.78
CA ILE A 12 -3.42 11.69 45.05
C ILE A 12 -3.45 10.25 44.51
N ALA A 13 -3.87 9.28 45.33
CA ALA A 13 -4.01 7.89 44.91
C ALA A 13 -5.04 7.73 43.77
N ALA A 14 -6.17 8.44 43.82
CA ALA A 14 -7.17 8.43 42.76
C ALA A 14 -6.64 9.08 41.46
N GLU A 15 -5.87 10.15 41.56
CA GLU A 15 -5.24 10.80 40.40
C GLU A 15 -4.19 9.90 39.75
N GLU A 16 -3.35 9.24 40.55
CA GLU A 16 -2.36 8.28 40.05
C GLU A 16 -3.03 7.08 39.39
N ALA A 17 -4.09 6.53 39.99
CA ALA A 17 -4.89 5.46 39.39
C ALA A 17 -5.51 5.88 38.03
N ALA A 18 -6.01 7.11 37.93
CA ALA A 18 -6.54 7.65 36.68
C ALA A 18 -5.45 7.81 35.61
N ARG A 19 -4.24 8.26 35.99
CA ARG A 19 -3.09 8.36 35.08
C ARG A 19 -2.66 6.98 34.57
N VAL A 20 -2.60 5.97 35.46
CA VAL A 20 -2.28 4.58 35.08
C VAL A 20 -3.34 4.02 34.14
N ALA A 21 -4.62 4.21 34.42
CA ALA A 21 -5.72 3.78 33.56
C ALA A 21 -5.65 4.43 32.16
N LEU A 22 -5.33 5.72 32.09
CA LEU A 22 -5.14 6.43 30.81
C LEU A 22 -3.98 5.85 30.00
N VAL A 23 -2.85 5.53 30.65
CA VAL A 23 -1.69 4.91 30.00
C VAL A 23 -2.05 3.51 29.50
N GLN A 24 -2.72 2.69 30.32
CA GLN A 24 -3.18 1.36 29.92
C GLN A 24 -4.17 1.42 28.74
N ALA A 25 -5.11 2.36 28.73
CA ALA A 25 -6.04 2.56 27.62
C ALA A 25 -5.32 2.97 26.33
N LYS A 26 -4.30 3.83 26.42
CA LYS A 26 -3.45 4.21 25.27
C LYS A 26 -2.66 3.01 24.74
N LEU A 27 -2.11 2.17 25.63
CA LEU A 27 -1.40 0.95 25.25
C LEU A 27 -2.33 -0.07 24.60
N ALA A 28 -3.53 -0.29 25.14
CA ALA A 28 -4.54 -1.17 24.55
C ALA A 28 -4.96 -0.70 23.15
N LYS A 29 -5.17 0.62 22.96
CA LYS A 29 -5.48 1.19 21.64
C LYS A 29 -4.33 1.02 20.65
N LYS A 30 -3.08 1.15 21.10
CA LYS A 30 -1.89 0.87 20.26
C LYS A 30 -1.78 -0.61 19.91
N ALA A 31 -2.03 -1.51 20.87
CA ALA A 31 -2.01 -2.95 20.65
C ALA A 31 -3.06 -3.39 19.62
N LYS A 32 -4.30 -2.90 19.75
CA LYS A 32 -5.37 -3.16 18.77
C LYS A 32 -5.01 -2.68 17.36
N LYS A 33 -4.47 -1.47 17.24
CA LYS A 33 -4.00 -0.95 15.94
C LYS A 33 -2.85 -1.78 15.35
N ALA A 34 -1.94 -2.27 16.19
CA ALA A 34 -0.84 -3.13 15.76
C ALA A 34 -1.34 -4.50 15.28
N GLU A 35 -2.36 -5.06 15.94
CA GLU A 35 -3.00 -6.31 15.53
C GLU A 35 -3.74 -6.15 14.19
N GLU A 36 -4.54 -5.08 14.04
CA GLU A 36 -5.22 -4.76 12.77
C GLU A 36 -4.22 -4.57 11.63
N ALA A 37 -3.08 -3.92 11.89
CA ALA A 37 -2.02 -3.76 10.90
C ALA A 37 -1.37 -5.12 10.52
N LYS A 38 -1.13 -6.00 11.49
CA LYS A 38 -0.64 -7.36 11.23
C LYS A 38 -1.63 -8.19 10.42
N ALA A 39 -2.93 -8.11 10.73
CA ALA A 39 -3.97 -8.80 9.98
C ALA A 39 -4.03 -8.34 8.51
N ARG A 40 -3.95 -7.03 8.27
CA ARG A 40 -3.89 -6.47 6.90
C ARG A 40 -2.65 -6.93 6.14
N LEU A 41 -1.49 -6.97 6.79
CA LEU A 41 -0.26 -7.48 6.17
C LEU A 41 -0.35 -8.97 5.84
N ALA A 42 -0.95 -9.77 6.72
CA ALA A 42 -1.17 -11.20 6.48
C ALA A 42 -2.15 -11.42 5.31
N GLU A 43 -3.22 -10.63 5.20
CA GLU A 43 -4.17 -10.69 4.08
C GLU A 43 -3.50 -10.30 2.76
N GLN A 44 -2.69 -9.24 2.75
CA GLN A 44 -1.91 -8.85 1.58
C GLN A 44 -0.89 -9.92 1.17
N ALA A 45 -0.28 -10.62 2.13
CA ALA A 45 0.63 -11.72 1.85
C ALA A 45 -0.10 -12.88 1.17
N ARG A 46 -1.28 -13.28 1.69
CA ARG A 46 -2.12 -14.32 1.08
C ARG A 46 -2.57 -13.96 -0.33
N LYS A 47 -3.00 -12.71 -0.56
CA LYS A 47 -3.37 -12.23 -1.90
C LYS A 47 -2.21 -12.31 -2.88
N LYS A 48 -1.00 -11.92 -2.47
CA LYS A 48 0.20 -12.03 -3.31
C LYS A 48 0.60 -13.47 -3.59
N GLU A 49 0.42 -14.36 -2.62
CA GLU A 49 0.68 -15.79 -2.79
C GLU A 49 -0.32 -16.42 -3.77
N GLU A 50 -1.60 -16.05 -3.68
CA GLU A 50 -2.64 -16.46 -4.62
C GLU A 50 -2.38 -15.92 -6.04
N GLU A 51 -2.06 -14.64 -6.19
CA GLU A 51 -1.67 -14.04 -7.48
C GLU A 51 -0.42 -14.72 -8.07
N ALA A 52 0.56 -15.06 -7.23
CA ALA A 52 1.76 -15.77 -7.67
C ALA A 52 1.45 -17.21 -8.10
N ALA A 53 0.55 -17.90 -7.38
CA ALA A 53 0.08 -19.23 -7.74
C ALA A 53 -0.71 -19.22 -9.04
N GLU A 54 -1.58 -18.22 -9.25
CA GLU A 54 -2.33 -18.05 -10.50
C GLU A 54 -1.39 -17.77 -11.67
N LEU A 55 -0.39 -16.89 -11.49
CA LEU A 55 0.62 -16.62 -12.50
C LEU A 55 1.44 -17.88 -12.83
N ALA A 56 1.79 -18.69 -11.83
CA ALA A 56 2.49 -19.96 -12.03
C ALA A 56 1.63 -20.96 -12.81
N ALA A 57 0.33 -21.06 -12.49
CA ALA A 57 -0.63 -21.90 -13.22
C ALA A 57 -0.77 -21.43 -14.68
N ARG A 58 -0.92 -20.13 -14.92
CA ARG A 58 -0.97 -19.55 -16.28
C ARG A 58 0.30 -19.83 -17.07
N ARG A 59 1.49 -19.73 -16.44
CA ARG A 59 2.77 -20.08 -17.07
C ARG A 59 2.87 -21.55 -17.40
N LYS A 60 2.37 -22.44 -16.54
CA LYS A 60 2.34 -23.88 -16.79
C LYS A 60 1.42 -24.20 -17.98
N ALA A 61 0.20 -23.68 -17.98
CA ALA A 61 -0.75 -23.84 -19.08
C ALA A 61 -0.21 -23.29 -20.40
N ALA A 62 0.46 -22.13 -20.39
CA ALA A 62 1.09 -21.57 -21.58
C ALA A 62 2.22 -22.45 -22.14
N LYS A 63 3.03 -23.08 -21.26
CA LYS A 63 4.07 -24.04 -21.67
C LYS A 63 3.47 -25.30 -22.27
N GLU A 64 2.41 -25.85 -21.67
CA GLU A 64 1.71 -27.02 -22.18
C GLU A 64 1.07 -26.74 -23.55
N ALA A 65 0.42 -25.59 -23.72
CA ALA A 65 -0.14 -25.16 -25.01
C ALA A 65 0.94 -24.92 -26.08
N ALA A 66 2.11 -24.40 -25.69
CA ALA A 66 3.25 -24.25 -26.61
C ALA A 66 3.81 -25.62 -27.03
N ALA A 67 3.95 -26.55 -26.09
CA ALA A 67 4.40 -27.91 -26.37
C ALA A 67 3.42 -28.66 -27.28
N GLU A 68 2.10 -28.48 -27.09
CA GLU A 68 1.09 -29.07 -27.96
C GLU A 68 1.16 -28.51 -29.38
N LYS A 69 1.36 -27.19 -29.54
CA LYS A 69 1.57 -26.56 -30.85
C LYS A 69 2.82 -27.09 -31.53
N GLU A 70 3.92 -27.23 -30.79
CA GLU A 70 5.17 -27.78 -31.31
C GLU A 70 5.01 -29.25 -31.73
N ALA A 71 4.31 -30.06 -30.93
CA ALA A 71 4.01 -31.45 -31.27
C ALA A 71 3.17 -31.55 -32.55
N LYS A 72 2.16 -30.69 -32.72
CA LYS A 72 1.35 -30.62 -33.96
C LYS A 72 2.19 -30.20 -35.16
N GLN A 73 3.10 -29.24 -35.00
CA GLN A 73 4.02 -28.83 -36.06
C GLN A 73 4.98 -29.96 -36.45
N ARG A 74 5.56 -30.66 -35.48
CA ARG A 74 6.43 -31.82 -35.74
C ARG A 74 5.67 -32.94 -36.45
N ALA A 75 4.47 -33.29 -35.99
CA ALA A 75 3.63 -34.29 -36.64
C ALA A 75 3.25 -33.89 -38.08
N ALA A 76 2.97 -32.61 -38.33
CA ALA A 76 2.72 -32.10 -39.68
C ALA A 76 3.96 -32.20 -40.58
N LEU A 77 5.15 -31.88 -40.06
CA LEU A 77 6.41 -32.04 -40.79
C LEU A 77 6.71 -33.51 -41.10
N ASP A 78 6.51 -34.41 -40.15
CA ASP A 78 6.68 -35.87 -40.35
C ASP A 78 5.68 -36.42 -41.38
N ALA A 79 4.44 -35.93 -41.38
CA ALA A 79 3.43 -36.28 -42.39
C ALA A 79 3.82 -35.81 -43.80
N LEU A 80 4.43 -34.62 -43.92
CA LEU A 80 4.92 -34.11 -45.20
C LEU A 80 6.16 -34.90 -45.69
N LEU A 81 7.08 -35.22 -44.79
CA LEU A 81 8.26 -36.04 -45.10
C LEU A 81 7.87 -37.47 -45.49
N SER A 82 6.86 -38.06 -44.87
CA SER A 82 6.36 -39.39 -45.24
C SER A 82 5.59 -39.38 -46.57
N ARG A 83 4.81 -38.35 -46.89
CA ARG A 83 4.25 -38.17 -48.24
C ARG A 83 5.32 -38.06 -49.33
N LYS A 84 6.39 -37.30 -49.07
CA LYS A 84 7.49 -37.15 -50.02
C LYS A 84 8.21 -38.49 -50.31
N LYS A 85 8.36 -39.36 -49.29
CA LYS A 85 8.92 -40.71 -49.46
C LYS A 85 8.04 -41.65 -50.29
N VAL A 86 6.73 -41.42 -50.39
CA VAL A 86 5.81 -42.21 -51.22
C VAL A 86 5.83 -41.72 -52.68
N GLU A 87 6.07 -40.43 -52.92
CA GLU A 87 6.25 -39.88 -54.28
C GLU A 87 7.62 -40.22 -54.90
N ASP A 88 8.64 -40.50 -54.09
CA ASP A 88 9.97 -40.96 -54.55
C ASP A 88 10.04 -42.49 -54.80
N ALA A 89 8.93 -43.23 -54.71
CA ALA A 89 8.87 -44.62 -55.11
C ALA A 89 8.82 -44.73 -56.65
N PRO A 90 9.68 -45.54 -57.30
CA PRO A 90 9.73 -45.61 -58.76
C PRO A 90 8.47 -46.31 -59.27
N THR A 91 7.46 -45.52 -59.65
CA THR A 91 6.33 -46.02 -60.43
C THR A 91 6.69 -45.91 -61.90
N ASN A 92 6.91 -47.07 -62.52
CA ASN A 92 6.82 -47.23 -63.97
C ASN A 92 5.42 -46.79 -64.40
N LEU A 93 5.30 -45.59 -64.95
CA LEU A 93 4.11 -45.14 -65.64
C LEU A 93 4.54 -44.58 -67.00
N GLU A 94 4.26 -45.37 -68.04
CA GLU A 94 4.19 -44.87 -69.41
C GLU A 94 3.12 -43.78 -69.46
N VAL A 95 3.55 -42.53 -69.65
CA VAL A 95 2.64 -41.42 -69.95
C VAL A 95 3.16 -40.71 -71.19
N LYS A 96 2.37 -40.80 -72.26
CA LYS A 96 2.49 -40.02 -73.49
C LYS A 96 2.56 -38.52 -73.16
N ALA A 97 3.58 -37.86 -73.70
CA ALA A 97 3.83 -36.43 -73.61
C ALA A 97 2.64 -35.58 -74.10
N PRO A 98 2.56 -34.32 -73.66
CA PRO A 98 3.12 -33.26 -74.51
C PRO A 98 3.75 -32.13 -73.69
N THR A 99 5.08 -31.95 -73.72
CA THR A 99 5.71 -30.86 -72.96
C THR A 99 7.05 -30.38 -73.51
N ALA A 100 7.03 -29.65 -74.64
CA ALA A 100 8.25 -29.01 -75.16
C ALA A 100 8.89 -28.00 -74.17
N ALA A 101 8.12 -27.39 -73.26
CA ALA A 101 8.64 -26.43 -72.27
C ALA A 101 9.15 -27.08 -70.97
N VAL A 102 8.61 -28.25 -70.59
CA VAL A 102 9.12 -29.02 -69.45
C VAL A 102 10.38 -29.79 -69.87
N ASP A 103 10.44 -30.25 -71.13
CA ASP A 103 11.63 -30.90 -71.69
C ASP A 103 12.86 -30.00 -71.69
N ASP A 104 12.74 -28.70 -71.98
CA ASP A 104 13.89 -27.78 -71.93
C ASP A 104 14.37 -27.51 -70.50
N SER A 105 13.45 -27.48 -69.54
CA SER A 105 13.78 -27.32 -68.12
C SER A 105 14.42 -28.59 -67.55
N MET A 106 13.89 -29.75 -67.92
CA MET A 106 14.43 -31.07 -67.58
C MET A 106 15.77 -31.32 -68.29
N ARG A 107 15.95 -30.85 -69.52
CA ARG A 107 17.21 -30.96 -70.27
C ARG A 107 18.28 -30.03 -69.70
N LYS A 108 17.91 -28.83 -69.21
CA LYS A 108 18.81 -27.95 -68.43
C LYS A 108 19.20 -28.56 -67.08
N LEU A 109 18.27 -29.21 -66.40
CA LEU A 109 18.55 -29.94 -65.15
C LEU A 109 19.37 -31.21 -65.40
N ALA A 110 19.19 -31.88 -66.54
CA ALA A 110 19.94 -33.06 -66.95
C ALA A 110 21.33 -32.73 -67.53
N SER A 111 21.53 -31.50 -68.05
CA SER A 111 22.85 -31.02 -68.50
C SER A 111 23.71 -30.50 -67.35
N LEU A 112 23.10 -30.18 -66.21
CA LEU A 112 23.85 -29.89 -64.99
C LEU A 112 24.36 -31.20 -64.44
N THR A 113 25.68 -31.35 -64.37
CA THR A 113 26.30 -32.49 -63.73
C THR A 113 25.84 -32.58 -62.28
N GLY A 114 25.74 -33.79 -61.71
CA GLY A 114 25.35 -33.96 -60.29
C GLY A 114 26.25 -33.19 -59.31
N ALA A 115 27.40 -32.66 -59.75
CA ALA A 115 28.24 -31.72 -59.02
C ALA A 115 27.65 -30.30 -58.98
N GLU A 116 27.13 -29.78 -60.09
CA GLU A 116 26.57 -28.42 -60.18
C GLU A 116 25.24 -28.28 -59.42
N LEU A 117 24.41 -29.33 -59.43
CA LEU A 117 23.19 -29.39 -58.61
C LEU A 117 23.50 -29.36 -57.11
N ARG A 118 24.50 -30.12 -56.66
CA ARG A 118 24.95 -30.11 -55.26
C ARG A 118 25.57 -28.77 -54.86
N GLU A 119 26.30 -28.12 -55.77
CA GLU A 119 26.86 -26.79 -55.52
C GLU A 119 25.79 -25.71 -55.41
N ALA A 120 24.74 -25.76 -56.24
CA ALA A 120 23.60 -24.85 -56.17
C ALA A 120 22.78 -25.05 -54.87
N GLU A 121 22.58 -26.29 -54.44
CA GLU A 121 21.95 -26.59 -53.15
C GLU A 121 22.78 -26.14 -51.96
N ALA A 122 24.11 -26.33 -52.00
CA ALA A 122 25.02 -25.88 -50.96
C ALA A 122 25.02 -24.34 -50.83
N LYS A 123 25.01 -23.61 -51.95
CA LYS A 123 24.89 -22.14 -51.95
C LYS A 123 23.57 -21.68 -51.33
N LYS A 124 22.44 -22.28 -51.70
CA LYS A 124 21.13 -21.97 -51.09
C LYS A 124 21.08 -22.32 -49.60
N ALA A 125 21.72 -23.41 -49.18
CA ALA A 125 21.81 -23.78 -47.77
C ALA A 125 22.65 -22.76 -46.98
N ALA A 126 23.77 -22.30 -47.55
CA ALA A 126 24.61 -21.27 -46.95
C ALA A 126 23.87 -19.93 -46.85
N GLU A 127 23.19 -19.48 -47.91
CA GLU A 127 22.38 -18.25 -47.89
C GLU A 127 21.26 -18.31 -46.84
N ARG A 128 20.56 -19.45 -46.73
CA ARG A 128 19.55 -19.65 -45.67
C ARG A 128 20.16 -19.59 -44.29
N GLN A 129 21.34 -20.17 -44.11
CA GLN A 129 22.01 -20.18 -42.82
C GLN A 129 22.52 -18.77 -42.42
N GLU A 130 22.98 -17.96 -43.38
CA GLU A 130 23.31 -16.56 -43.14
C GLU A 130 22.06 -15.71 -42.83
N ALA A 131 20.96 -15.93 -43.54
CA ALA A 131 19.69 -15.25 -43.27
C ALA A 131 19.15 -15.58 -41.86
N ILE A 132 19.26 -16.83 -41.43
CA ILE A 132 18.89 -17.25 -40.06
C ILE A 132 19.77 -16.55 -39.03
N LYS A 133 21.10 -16.55 -39.20
CA LYS A 133 22.02 -15.85 -38.29
C LYS A 133 21.74 -14.35 -38.21
N ALA A 134 21.42 -13.72 -39.34
CA ALA A 134 21.07 -12.30 -39.39
C ALA A 134 19.76 -12.01 -38.64
N ALA A 135 18.74 -12.86 -38.82
CA ALA A 135 17.46 -12.75 -38.11
C ALA A 135 17.63 -12.98 -36.60
N GLU A 136 18.40 -13.97 -36.18
CA GLU A 136 18.72 -14.22 -34.77
C GLU A 136 19.45 -13.04 -34.13
N LYS A 137 20.43 -12.47 -34.84
CA LYS A 137 21.16 -11.29 -34.38
C LYS A 137 20.26 -10.07 -34.25
N ALA A 138 19.35 -9.85 -35.19
CA ALA A 138 18.37 -8.77 -35.14
C ALA A 138 17.37 -8.96 -33.99
N ALA A 139 16.88 -10.19 -33.77
CA ALA A 139 15.97 -10.51 -32.68
C ALA A 139 16.64 -10.33 -31.30
N LEU A 140 17.91 -10.73 -31.17
CA LEU A 140 18.70 -10.51 -29.95
C LEU A 140 18.92 -9.01 -29.68
N ALA A 141 19.20 -8.22 -30.72
CA ALA A 141 19.34 -6.77 -30.58
C ALA A 141 18.02 -6.10 -30.15
N ALA A 142 16.90 -6.47 -30.76
CA ALA A 142 15.57 -5.98 -30.39
C ALA A 142 15.21 -6.35 -28.94
N ALA A 143 15.46 -7.60 -28.52
CA ALA A 143 15.21 -8.04 -27.15
C ALA A 143 16.10 -7.32 -26.12
N ALA A 144 17.35 -6.98 -26.48
CA ALA A 144 18.23 -6.20 -25.62
C ALA A 144 17.76 -4.75 -25.48
N GLU A 145 17.26 -4.15 -26.56
CA GLU A 145 16.67 -2.81 -26.53
C GLU A 145 15.39 -2.77 -25.69
N GLU A 146 14.52 -3.76 -25.83
CA GLU A 146 13.29 -3.89 -25.04
C GLU A 146 13.60 -4.01 -23.54
N LYS A 147 14.59 -4.84 -23.17
CA LYS A 147 15.06 -4.93 -21.77
C LYS A 147 15.56 -3.58 -21.24
N LYS A 148 16.26 -2.79 -22.05
CA LYS A 148 16.70 -1.44 -21.67
C LYS A 148 15.51 -0.49 -21.47
N ARG A 149 14.53 -0.50 -22.37
CA ARG A 149 13.31 0.32 -22.25
C ARG A 149 12.53 -0.03 -20.99
N VAL A 150 12.29 -1.33 -20.74
CA VAL A 150 11.58 -1.81 -19.53
C VAL A 150 12.35 -1.46 -18.25
N ALA A 151 13.68 -1.55 -18.25
CA ALA A 151 14.48 -1.15 -17.10
C ALA A 151 14.41 0.36 -16.83
N ALA A 152 14.43 1.18 -17.87
CA ALA A 152 14.28 2.63 -17.76
C ALA A 152 12.90 3.03 -17.25
N GLU A 153 11.84 2.42 -17.77
CA GLU A 153 10.46 2.64 -17.33
C GLU A 153 10.26 2.24 -15.86
N LYS A 154 10.77 1.08 -15.45
CA LYS A 154 10.73 0.65 -14.05
C LYS A 154 11.48 1.60 -13.13
N LYS A 155 12.62 2.14 -13.57
CA LYS A 155 13.39 3.13 -12.80
C LYS A 155 12.61 4.44 -12.64
N ALA A 156 12.00 4.93 -13.73
CA ALA A 156 11.18 6.14 -13.70
C ALA A 156 9.95 5.97 -12.79
N ALA A 157 9.25 4.85 -12.88
CA ALA A 157 8.10 4.54 -12.02
C ALA A 157 8.50 4.45 -10.53
N ALA A 158 9.65 3.85 -10.23
CA ALA A 158 10.16 3.78 -8.86
C ALA A 158 10.55 5.17 -8.31
N GLU A 159 11.12 6.03 -9.15
CA GLU A 159 11.47 7.40 -8.77
C GLU A 159 10.22 8.25 -8.51
N GLN A 160 9.20 8.16 -9.38
CA GLN A 160 7.94 8.87 -9.19
C GLN A 160 7.27 8.46 -7.89
N LYS A 161 7.16 7.14 -7.63
CA LYS A 161 6.61 6.62 -6.39
C LYS A 161 7.37 7.12 -5.14
N ARG A 162 8.69 7.33 -5.25
CA ARG A 162 9.50 7.89 -4.17
C ARG A 162 9.19 9.36 -3.95
N LYS A 163 9.05 10.16 -5.01
CA LYS A 163 8.65 11.57 -4.94
C LYS A 163 7.25 11.70 -4.32
N ASP A 164 6.28 10.93 -4.80
CA ASP A 164 4.91 10.93 -4.28
C ASP A 164 4.87 10.60 -2.78
N LYS A 165 5.69 9.64 -2.33
CA LYS A 165 5.78 9.28 -0.91
C LYS A 165 6.36 10.42 -0.07
N ILE A 166 7.40 11.09 -0.57
CA ILE A 166 8.02 12.23 0.13
C ILE A 166 7.00 13.38 0.27
N GLU A 167 6.27 13.68 -0.80
CA GLU A 167 5.26 14.73 -0.79
C GLU A 167 4.08 14.41 0.15
N ALA A 168 3.60 13.17 0.13
CA ALA A 168 2.57 12.72 1.06
C ALA A 168 3.01 12.79 2.53
N ASP A 169 4.25 12.39 2.83
CA ASP A 169 4.80 12.48 4.19
C ASP A 169 5.03 13.93 4.62
N ARG A 170 5.43 14.82 3.68
CA ARG A 170 5.54 16.25 3.94
C ARG A 170 4.19 16.86 4.30
N LYS A 171 3.15 16.59 3.50
CA LYS A 171 1.79 17.10 3.76
C LYS A 171 1.25 16.65 5.12
N ARG A 172 1.45 15.37 5.48
CA ARG A 172 1.08 14.85 6.80
C ARG A 172 1.81 15.52 7.96
N LYS A 173 3.10 15.82 7.79
CA LYS A 173 3.86 16.54 8.82
C LYS A 173 3.37 17.98 8.97
N GLU A 174 3.11 18.67 7.86
CA GLU A 174 2.57 20.03 7.88
C GLU A 174 1.18 20.08 8.56
N GLU A 175 0.30 19.11 8.29
CA GLU A 175 -0.99 18.96 8.97
C GLU A 175 -0.83 18.69 10.48
N ALA A 176 0.11 17.81 10.86
CA ALA A 176 0.39 17.53 12.27
C ALA A 176 0.92 18.76 13.02
N ILE A 177 1.80 19.56 12.39
CA ILE A 177 2.32 20.80 12.97
C ILE A 177 1.19 21.81 13.20
N ARG A 178 0.31 22.01 12.21
CA ARG A 178 -0.83 22.93 12.37
C ARG A 178 -1.76 22.52 13.52
N ALA A 179 -2.06 21.23 13.63
CA ALA A 179 -2.88 20.72 14.73
C ALA A 179 -2.22 20.92 16.09
N GLU A 180 -0.89 20.80 16.16
CA GLU A 180 -0.13 21.04 17.38
C GLU A 180 -0.07 22.52 17.75
N GLU A 181 0.13 23.41 16.77
CA GLU A 181 0.05 24.87 16.95
C GLU A 181 -1.34 25.31 17.43
N GLU A 182 -2.41 24.77 16.84
CA GLU A 182 -3.79 25.04 17.25
C GLU A 182 -4.05 24.60 18.70
N ARG A 183 -3.54 23.42 19.08
CA ARG A 183 -3.64 22.93 20.45
C ARG A 183 -2.88 23.85 21.42
N ILE A 184 -1.67 24.27 21.07
CA ILE A 184 -0.88 25.20 21.90
C ILE A 184 -1.60 26.55 22.04
N ALA A 185 -2.23 27.05 20.97
CA ALA A 185 -3.01 28.28 21.02
C ALA A 185 -4.22 28.16 21.95
N ALA A 186 -4.96 27.05 21.86
CA ALA A 186 -6.09 26.76 22.75
C ALA A 186 -5.66 26.64 24.23
N GLU A 187 -4.53 25.98 24.49
CA GLU A 187 -3.97 25.85 25.84
C GLU A 187 -3.52 27.20 26.41
N LYS A 188 -2.85 28.03 25.60
CA LYS A 188 -2.50 29.41 25.98
C LYS A 188 -3.74 30.23 26.32
N ALA A 189 -4.79 30.15 25.51
CA ALA A 189 -6.04 30.84 25.75
C ALA A 189 -6.71 30.37 27.06
N ALA A 190 -6.74 29.06 27.32
CA ALA A 190 -7.28 28.50 28.56
C ALA A 190 -6.49 28.97 29.80
N ILE A 191 -5.15 28.98 29.73
CA ILE A 191 -4.29 29.49 30.80
C ILE A 191 -4.55 30.99 31.03
N GLN A 192 -4.72 31.77 29.96
CA GLN A 192 -5.00 33.20 30.07
C GLN A 192 -6.37 33.46 30.71
N ALA A 193 -7.40 32.72 30.29
CA ALA A 193 -8.73 32.78 30.93
C ALA A 193 -8.67 32.39 32.42
N GLN A 194 -7.88 31.38 32.79
CA GLN A 194 -7.68 30.99 34.18
C GLN A 194 -6.98 32.09 35.00
N ARG A 195 -5.97 32.76 34.43
CA ARG A 195 -5.30 33.89 35.07
C ARG A 195 -6.24 35.07 35.27
N GLU A 196 -7.04 35.40 34.27
CA GLU A 196 -8.05 36.46 34.38
C GLU A 196 -9.11 36.13 35.45
N ALA A 197 -9.57 34.87 35.50
CA ALA A 197 -10.49 34.41 36.54
C ALA A 197 -9.87 34.50 37.95
N GLN A 198 -8.59 34.10 38.12
CA GLN A 198 -7.89 34.27 39.38
C GLN A 198 -7.71 35.74 39.77
N ASN A 199 -7.37 36.60 38.82
CA ASN A 199 -7.21 38.03 39.09
C ASN A 199 -8.54 38.69 39.50
N LYS A 200 -9.65 38.31 38.86
CA LYS A 200 -11.00 38.74 39.28
C LYS A 200 -11.32 38.26 40.69
N LEU A 201 -11.09 36.99 40.99
CA LEU A 201 -11.33 36.43 42.32
C LEU A 201 -10.47 37.12 43.40
N LEU A 202 -9.23 37.47 43.07
CA LEU A 202 -8.36 38.24 43.96
C LEU A 202 -8.94 39.63 44.20
N ALA A 203 -9.31 40.36 43.14
CA ALA A 203 -9.91 41.69 43.23
C ALA A 203 -11.22 41.68 44.04
N ASP A 204 -12.07 40.68 43.82
CA ASP A 204 -13.31 40.49 44.57
C ASP A 204 -13.01 40.22 46.05
N SER A 205 -12.00 39.38 46.34
CA SER A 205 -11.59 39.10 47.72
C SER A 205 -11.00 40.32 48.42
N GLU A 206 -10.27 41.18 47.70
CA GLU A 206 -9.78 42.46 48.21
C GLU A 206 -10.93 43.44 48.49
N ALA A 207 -11.92 43.50 47.60
CA ALA A 207 -13.11 44.32 47.81
C ALA A 207 -13.91 43.85 49.02
N LYS A 208 -14.12 42.54 49.18
CA LYS A 208 -14.83 41.96 50.33
C LYS A 208 -14.07 42.18 51.64
N ALA A 209 -12.73 42.07 51.62
CA ALA A 209 -11.91 42.36 52.79
C ALA A 209 -12.07 43.82 53.24
N LYS A 210 -12.09 44.77 52.31
CA LYS A 210 -12.35 46.19 52.60
C LYS A 210 -13.76 46.44 53.11
N GLU A 211 -14.77 45.81 52.52
CA GLU A 211 -16.16 45.92 52.99
C GLU A 211 -16.28 45.47 54.45
N VAL A 212 -15.67 44.34 54.81
CA VAL A 212 -15.69 43.84 56.20
C VAL A 212 -14.89 44.76 57.12
N GLU A 213 -13.76 45.30 56.68
CA GLU A 213 -12.96 46.27 57.46
C GLU A 213 -13.76 47.55 57.73
N GLU A 214 -14.45 48.12 56.74
CA GLU A 214 -15.30 49.30 56.92
C GLU A 214 -16.47 49.03 57.88
N ARG A 215 -17.06 47.84 57.81
CA ARG A 215 -18.24 47.48 58.60
C ARG A 215 -17.92 47.11 60.05
N THR A 216 -16.74 46.53 60.29
CA THR A 216 -16.35 45.98 61.61
C THR A 216 -15.18 46.70 62.27
N GLY A 217 -14.48 47.57 61.54
CA GLY A 217 -13.25 48.24 61.97
C GLY A 217 -12.03 47.33 62.09
N LYS A 218 -12.13 46.06 61.67
CA LYS A 218 -11.07 45.05 61.82
C LYS A 218 -10.61 44.55 60.45
N LYS A 219 -9.30 44.54 60.22
CA LYS A 219 -8.69 43.91 59.04
C LYS A 219 -8.86 42.41 59.07
N ILE A 220 -9.32 41.85 57.95
CA ILE A 220 -9.34 40.41 57.71
C ILE A 220 -8.35 40.01 56.60
N PRO A 221 -7.68 38.85 56.72
CA PRO A 221 -6.82 38.32 55.66
C PRO A 221 -7.60 37.96 54.38
N LEU A 222 -6.98 38.14 53.21
CA LEU A 222 -7.60 37.89 51.90
C LEU A 222 -8.10 36.44 51.72
N TYR A 223 -7.44 35.45 52.32
CA TYR A 223 -7.92 34.07 52.26
C TYR A 223 -9.28 33.89 52.96
N ILE A 224 -9.55 34.62 54.04
CA ILE A 224 -10.85 34.59 54.74
C ILE A 224 -11.91 35.30 53.91
N ALA A 225 -11.58 36.45 53.32
CA ALA A 225 -12.49 37.16 52.43
C ALA A 225 -12.85 36.34 51.18
N LYS A 226 -11.88 35.60 50.62
CA LYS A 226 -12.10 34.64 49.54
C LYS A 226 -13.05 33.52 49.96
N GLN A 227 -12.89 32.94 51.16
CA GLN A 227 -13.82 31.91 51.65
C GLN A 227 -15.24 32.45 51.86
N MET A 228 -15.38 33.70 52.30
CA MET A 228 -16.69 34.35 52.41
C MET A 228 -17.36 34.50 51.04
N LEU A 229 -16.61 34.88 50.00
CA LEU A 229 -17.09 34.92 48.61
C LEU A 229 -17.48 33.53 48.07
N GLU A 230 -16.71 32.48 48.38
CA GLU A 230 -17.02 31.10 48.00
C GLU A 230 -18.28 30.57 48.71
N GLN A 231 -18.61 31.08 49.90
CA GLN A 231 -19.84 30.73 50.63
C GLN A 231 -21.07 31.56 50.21
N GLU A 232 -20.86 32.77 49.68
CA GLU A 232 -21.92 33.62 49.12
C GLU A 232 -22.30 33.24 47.67
N ALA A 233 -21.49 32.41 46.99
CA ALA A 233 -21.79 31.95 45.64
C ALA A 233 -23.08 31.07 45.63
N PRO A 234 -24.05 31.35 44.73
CA PRO A 234 -25.32 30.64 44.72
C PRO A 234 -25.14 29.14 44.43
N ALA A 235 -25.83 28.30 45.21
CA ALA A 235 -25.81 26.83 45.11
C ALA A 235 -26.35 26.25 43.78
N ASP A 236 -26.77 27.10 42.84
CA ASP A 236 -27.42 26.72 41.58
C ASP A 236 -26.48 26.18 40.49
N LEU A 237 -25.17 26.07 40.77
CA LEU A 237 -24.18 25.47 39.86
C LEU A 237 -23.59 24.16 40.39
N ALA A 238 -24.18 23.56 41.44
CA ALA A 238 -23.83 22.20 41.81
C ALA A 238 -24.24 21.23 40.68
N PRO A 239 -23.33 20.39 40.15
CA PRO A 239 -23.73 19.35 39.20
C PRO A 239 -24.78 18.46 39.87
N PRO A 240 -25.88 18.09 39.18
CA PRO A 240 -26.91 17.26 39.78
C PRO A 240 -26.27 15.97 40.29
N PRO A 241 -26.68 15.48 41.48
CA PRO A 241 -26.15 14.22 42.00
C PRO A 241 -26.37 13.13 40.94
N PRO A 242 -25.41 12.20 40.76
CA PRO A 242 -25.54 11.13 39.78
C PRO A 242 -26.85 10.39 40.04
N GLY A 243 -27.80 10.55 39.12
CA GLY A 243 -29.12 9.95 39.19
C GLY A 243 -28.98 8.45 39.36
N GLY A 244 -29.35 7.97 40.54
CA GLY A 244 -29.63 6.56 40.75
C GLY A 244 -30.78 6.18 39.84
N GLY A 245 -30.44 5.55 38.71
CA GLY A 245 -31.40 4.91 37.82
C GLY A 245 -32.17 3.85 38.59
N ARG A 246 -33.32 4.23 39.14
CA ARG A 246 -34.37 3.27 39.47
C ARG A 246 -34.86 2.74 38.14
N GLY A 247 -34.65 1.45 37.93
CA GLY A 247 -35.27 0.72 36.83
C GLY A 247 -36.79 0.89 36.94
N GLU A 248 -37.36 1.58 35.97
CA GLU A 248 -38.78 1.48 35.72
C GLU A 248 -39.06 0.13 35.05
N GLY A 249 -40.10 -0.50 35.56
CA GLY A 249 -40.44 -1.88 35.26
C GLY A 249 -40.93 -2.05 33.84
N GLY A 250 -40.45 -3.11 33.20
CA GLY A 250 -41.16 -3.76 32.11
C GLY A 250 -42.27 -4.63 32.70
N ALA A 251 -43.48 -4.09 32.72
CA ALA A 251 -44.71 -4.87 32.88
C ALA A 251 -45.76 -4.28 31.94
N GLN A 252 -45.86 -4.87 30.74
CA GLN A 252 -47.08 -5.25 30.03
C GLN A 252 -46.72 -5.75 28.63
#